data_AF-A0A800J2J9-F1
#
_entry.id   AF-A0A800J2J9-F1
#
_cell.length_a   1.000
_cell.length_b   1.000
_cell.length_c   1.000
_cell.angle_alpha   90.00
_cell.angle_beta   90.00
_cell.angle_gamma   90.00
#
_symmetry.space_group_name_H-M   'P 1'
#
loop_
_entity.id
_entity.type
_entity.pdbx_description
1 polymer ?
#
loop_
_entity_poly.entity_id
_entity_poly.type
_entity_poly.pdbx_seq_one_letter_code
_entity_poly.pdbx_strand_id
1 'polypeptide(L)'
;MKYALILLGLGLAACHSPAPGLSAETLRQRADSLALAGDPGVALRYLEAAADQGDLEAFARLAAAHDRGYLRIPTDTNSPHGTQHVAIWSFPWQAGRWRSAYEQARDEQAREGDHTALLRLADDLAVPSLWLRRPDALPDPDSARAIRQRLIREGSGPAMVHEALRLHSNGDRDGADALLVRAAEAGQPQACELRVAFRTQPGLPSQEDISAQATATLIDALEACPSHRSESGGARIVAGLKRGQRSGATQAGAQLDSLRALGVFERHPHLADA
;
A
#
# COMPACT_ATOMS: atom_id res chain seq x y z
N MET A 1 24.59 5.09 -47.53
CA MET A 1 25.21 5.75 -46.36
C MET A 1 24.48 7.00 -45.82
N LYS A 2 23.53 7.64 -46.54
CA LYS A 2 22.79 8.81 -46.02
C LYS A 2 21.72 8.51 -44.95
N TYR A 3 21.24 7.26 -44.84
CA TYR A 3 20.24 6.86 -43.83
C TYR A 3 20.81 6.54 -42.44
N ALA A 4 22.14 6.35 -42.31
CA ALA A 4 22.76 6.03 -41.03
C ALA A 4 22.86 7.25 -40.08
N LEU A 5 22.86 8.48 -40.60
CA LEU A 5 22.97 9.70 -39.81
C LEU A 5 21.64 10.15 -39.19
N ILE A 6 20.50 9.79 -39.77
CA ILE A 6 19.17 10.16 -39.24
C ILE A 6 18.79 9.28 -38.03
N LEU A 7 19.24 8.02 -37.99
CA LEU A 7 18.99 7.13 -36.85
C LEU A 7 19.82 7.50 -35.60
N LEU A 8 20.98 8.16 -35.79
CA LEU A 8 21.86 8.53 -34.67
C LEU A 8 21.37 9.77 -33.90
N GLY A 9 20.71 10.72 -34.58
CA GLY A 9 20.11 11.90 -33.94
C GLY A 9 18.87 11.59 -33.09
N LEU A 10 18.12 10.54 -33.45
CA LEU A 10 16.95 10.08 -32.69
C LEU A 10 17.33 9.31 -31.42
N GLY A 11 18.52 8.73 -31.35
CA GLY A 11 18.99 7.98 -30.18
C GLY A 11 19.31 8.86 -28.97
N LEU A 12 19.75 10.11 -29.17
CA LEU A 12 20.16 11.00 -28.07
C LEU A 12 19.00 11.71 -27.38
N ALA A 13 17.86 11.87 -28.04
CA ALA A 13 16.67 12.47 -27.43
C ALA A 13 15.93 11.51 -26.48
N ALA A 14 16.22 10.20 -26.51
CA ALA A 14 15.52 9.19 -25.74
C ALA A 14 16.10 8.93 -24.34
N CYS A 15 17.23 9.54 -23.98
CA CYS A 15 17.89 9.29 -22.69
C CYS A 15 17.71 10.41 -21.66
N HIS A 16 16.82 11.39 -21.90
CA HIS A 16 16.59 12.45 -20.93
C HIS A 16 15.69 11.93 -19.81
N SER A 17 16.30 11.63 -18.66
CA SER A 17 15.54 11.36 -17.43
C SER A 17 14.62 12.56 -17.15
N PRO A 18 13.30 12.34 -16.95
CA PRO A 18 12.33 13.43 -16.88
C PRO A 18 12.58 14.41 -15.72
N ALA A 19 13.41 14.05 -14.73
CA ALA A 19 13.79 14.93 -13.62
C ALA A 19 15.07 14.45 -12.92
N PRO A 20 16.27 14.87 -13.37
CA PRO A 20 17.51 14.54 -12.67
C PRO A 20 17.51 15.11 -11.25
N GLY A 21 17.92 14.30 -10.27
CA GLY A 21 18.05 14.71 -8.87
C GLY A 21 16.80 14.54 -7.99
N LEU A 22 15.69 14.04 -8.54
CA LEU A 22 14.55 13.63 -7.71
C LEU A 22 14.78 12.23 -7.13
N SER A 23 14.35 12.01 -5.88
CA SER A 23 14.33 10.68 -5.26
C SER A 23 13.27 9.79 -5.92
N ALA A 24 13.46 8.47 -5.84
CA ALA A 24 12.50 7.50 -6.35
C ALA A 24 11.09 7.68 -5.76
N GLU A 25 10.98 8.01 -4.47
CA GLU A 25 9.70 8.31 -3.81
C GLU A 25 9.02 9.52 -4.46
N THR A 26 9.75 10.62 -4.66
CA THR A 26 9.20 11.81 -5.31
C THR A 26 8.80 11.53 -6.76
N LEU A 27 9.58 10.72 -7.49
CA LEU A 27 9.23 10.28 -8.83
C LEU A 27 7.92 9.48 -8.85
N ARG A 28 7.72 8.55 -7.91
CA ARG A 28 6.46 7.79 -7.76
C ARG A 28 5.27 8.69 -7.43
N GLN A 29 5.42 9.60 -6.48
CA GLN A 29 4.35 10.56 -6.12
C GLN A 29 3.97 11.45 -7.32
N ARG A 30 4.97 11.86 -8.11
CA ARG A 30 4.74 12.62 -9.34
C ARG A 30 4.02 11.78 -10.40
N ALA A 31 4.40 10.51 -10.55
CA ALA A 31 3.70 9.57 -11.44
C ALA A 31 2.23 9.42 -11.07
N ASP A 32 1.90 9.28 -9.78
CA ASP A 32 0.51 9.17 -9.30
C ASP A 32 -0.29 10.43 -9.64
N SER A 33 0.28 11.61 -9.36
CA SER A 33 -0.35 12.90 -9.66
C SER A 33 -0.64 13.07 -11.17
N LEU A 34 0.30 12.68 -12.03
CA LEU A 34 0.15 12.77 -13.49
C LEU A 34 -0.86 11.76 -14.03
N ALA A 35 -0.86 10.56 -13.48
CA ALA A 35 -1.81 9.54 -13.87
C ALA A 35 -3.26 9.95 -13.52
N LEU A 36 -3.48 10.57 -12.35
CA LEU A 36 -4.77 11.16 -11.98
C LEU A 36 -5.19 12.32 -12.89
N ALA A 37 -4.21 13.11 -13.36
CA ALA A 37 -4.44 14.17 -14.34
C ALA A 37 -4.75 13.65 -15.76
N GLY A 38 -4.83 12.32 -15.96
CA GLY A 38 -5.15 11.71 -17.25
C GLY A 38 -3.95 11.60 -18.19
N ASP A 39 -2.72 11.68 -17.68
CA ASP A 39 -1.50 11.54 -18.47
C ASP A 39 -0.69 10.28 -18.08
N PRO A 40 -1.20 9.07 -18.42
CA PRO A 40 -0.55 7.83 -18.08
C PRO A 40 0.80 7.65 -18.77
N GLY A 41 0.99 8.25 -19.96
CA GLY A 41 2.25 8.14 -20.70
C GLY A 41 3.38 8.83 -19.97
N VAL A 42 3.15 10.05 -19.47
CA VAL A 42 4.14 10.74 -18.64
C VAL A 42 4.30 10.06 -17.29
N ALA A 43 3.21 9.59 -16.67
CA ALA A 43 3.30 8.84 -15.41
C ALA A 43 4.19 7.59 -15.52
N LEU A 44 4.07 6.81 -16.60
CA LEU A 44 4.93 5.65 -16.85
C LEU A 44 6.41 6.05 -16.92
N ARG A 45 6.76 7.15 -17.60
CA ARG A 45 8.17 7.62 -17.65
C ARG A 45 8.74 7.98 -16.28
N TYR A 46 7.92 8.50 -15.37
CA TYR A 46 8.34 8.75 -13.99
C TYR A 46 8.53 7.46 -13.19
N LEU A 47 7.69 6.44 -13.42
CA LEU A 47 7.89 5.12 -12.84
C LEU A 47 9.15 4.45 -13.41
N GLU A 48 9.41 4.55 -14.71
CA GLU A 48 10.63 4.04 -15.34
C GLU A 48 11.87 4.70 -14.73
N ALA A 49 11.85 6.03 -14.56
CA ALA A 49 12.93 6.75 -13.90
C ALA A 49 13.14 6.34 -12.43
N ALA A 50 12.07 6.02 -11.69
CA ALA A 50 12.18 5.49 -10.33
C ALA A 50 12.73 4.06 -10.32
N ALA A 51 12.31 3.21 -11.25
CA ALA A 51 12.82 1.86 -11.42
C ALA A 51 14.31 1.85 -11.79
N ASP A 52 14.76 2.77 -12.65
CA ASP A 52 16.17 2.96 -12.98
C ASP A 52 17.03 3.37 -11.76
N GLN A 53 16.41 3.91 -10.70
CA GLN A 53 17.05 4.17 -9.40
C GLN A 53 17.01 2.96 -8.44
N GLY A 54 16.53 1.80 -8.88
CA GLY A 54 16.43 0.58 -8.07
C GLY A 54 15.15 0.48 -7.22
N ASP A 55 14.14 1.32 -7.44
CA ASP A 55 12.91 1.28 -6.64
C ASP A 55 12.05 0.05 -7.01
N LEU A 56 12.00 -0.93 -6.09
CA LEU A 56 11.27 -2.18 -6.28
C LEU A 56 9.77 -1.97 -6.48
N GLU A 57 9.20 -0.91 -5.90
CA GLU A 57 7.79 -0.59 -6.06
C GLU A 57 7.48 -0.12 -7.48
N ALA A 58 8.32 0.73 -8.06
CA ALA A 58 8.21 1.18 -9.44
C ALA A 58 8.32 0.01 -10.42
N PHE A 59 9.29 -0.89 -10.22
CA PHE A 59 9.42 -2.13 -10.99
C PHE A 59 8.15 -2.98 -10.94
N ALA A 60 7.62 -3.24 -9.73
CA ALA A 60 6.41 -4.03 -9.53
C ALA A 60 5.19 -3.37 -10.19
N ARG A 61 5.06 -2.05 -10.09
CA ARG A 61 3.98 -1.27 -10.71
C ARG A 61 4.05 -1.30 -12.23
N LEU A 62 5.25 -1.15 -12.83
CA LEU A 62 5.43 -1.25 -14.28
C LEU A 62 5.10 -2.65 -14.79
N ALA A 63 5.61 -3.69 -14.13
CA ALA A 63 5.30 -5.07 -14.49
C ALA A 63 3.78 -5.33 -14.45
N ALA A 64 3.12 -4.94 -13.36
CA ALA A 64 1.67 -5.09 -13.21
C ALA A 64 0.86 -4.25 -14.22
N ALA A 65 1.31 -3.03 -14.54
CA ALA A 65 0.61 -2.17 -15.47
C ALA A 65 0.67 -2.74 -16.90
N HIS A 66 1.85 -3.19 -17.32
CA HIS A 66 2.05 -3.77 -18.65
C HIS A 66 1.37 -5.14 -18.82
N ASP A 67 1.29 -5.93 -17.75
CA ASP A 67 0.59 -7.22 -17.72
C ASP A 67 -0.93 -7.05 -17.89
N ARG A 68 -1.50 -6.03 -17.23
CA ARG A 68 -2.96 -5.77 -17.23
C ARG A 68 -3.43 -4.84 -18.34
N GLY A 69 -2.54 -4.10 -18.99
CA GLY A 69 -2.88 -3.06 -19.97
C GLY A 69 -3.47 -1.79 -19.36
N TYR A 70 -3.30 -1.57 -18.05
CA TYR A 70 -3.68 -0.32 -17.39
C TYR A 70 -2.80 -0.03 -16.17
N LEU A 71 -2.57 1.26 -15.89
CA LEU A 71 -1.96 1.72 -14.65
C LEU A 71 -3.06 1.82 -13.58
N ARG A 72 -2.85 1.13 -12.44
CA ARG A 72 -3.69 1.28 -11.26
C ARG A 72 -3.17 2.45 -10.44
N ILE A 73 -4.05 3.41 -10.17
CA ILE A 73 -3.73 4.63 -9.44
C ILE A 73 -4.57 4.66 -8.17
N PRO A 74 -3.97 4.85 -6.99
CA PRO A 74 -4.74 5.16 -5.80
C PRO A 74 -5.39 6.54 -6.00
N THR A 75 -6.73 6.62 -6.04
CA THR A 75 -7.44 7.89 -6.25
C THR A 75 -7.45 8.77 -5.01
N ASP A 76 -7.16 8.18 -3.87
CA ASP A 76 -7.15 8.83 -2.58
C ASP A 76 -6.39 7.96 -1.58
N THR A 77 -5.63 8.55 -0.67
CA THR A 77 -5.19 7.85 0.55
C THR A 77 -6.38 7.43 1.42
N ASN A 78 -7.52 8.10 1.28
CA ASN A 78 -8.67 8.05 2.19
C ASN A 78 -9.75 7.06 1.73
N SER A 79 -9.61 6.46 0.55
CA SER A 79 -10.46 5.36 0.08
C SER A 79 -9.60 4.15 -0.24
N PRO A 80 -9.49 3.15 0.66
CA PRO A 80 -8.73 1.92 0.40
C PRO A 80 -9.27 1.10 -0.80
N HIS A 81 -10.45 1.46 -1.31
CA HIS A 81 -11.08 0.88 -2.50
C HIS A 81 -11.18 1.85 -3.69
N GLY A 82 -10.73 3.09 -3.52
CA GLY A 82 -10.67 4.08 -4.60
C GLY A 82 -9.48 3.79 -5.49
N THR A 83 -9.68 2.95 -6.50
CA THR A 83 -8.65 2.70 -7.51
C THR A 83 -9.17 3.12 -8.87
N GLN A 84 -8.46 4.06 -9.49
CA GLN A 84 -8.70 4.41 -10.89
C GLN A 84 -7.79 3.56 -11.75
N HIS A 85 -8.37 3.06 -12.83
CA HIS A 85 -7.67 2.29 -13.84
C HIS A 85 -7.52 3.17 -15.06
N VAL A 86 -6.29 3.53 -15.41
CA VAL A 86 -6.01 4.32 -16.62
C VAL A 86 -5.38 3.40 -17.64
N ALA A 87 -6.08 3.18 -18.75
CA ALA A 87 -5.61 2.32 -19.83
C ALA A 87 -4.24 2.79 -20.31
N ILE A 88 -3.35 1.83 -20.54
CA ILE A 88 -2.05 2.09 -21.14
C ILE A 88 -1.92 1.26 -22.40
N TRP A 89 -1.15 1.76 -23.34
CA TRP A 89 -0.72 0.94 -24.45
C TRP A 89 0.49 0.11 -24.02
N SER A 90 0.40 -1.20 -24.18
CA SER A 90 1.42 -2.15 -23.73
C SER A 90 1.67 -3.18 -24.83
N PHE A 91 2.93 -3.52 -25.04
CA PHE A 91 3.32 -4.66 -25.85
C PHE A 91 3.44 -5.92 -25.00
N PRO A 92 3.13 -7.11 -25.55
CA PRO A 92 3.16 -8.37 -24.79
C PRO A 92 4.48 -8.66 -24.06
N TRP A 93 5.62 -8.25 -24.63
CA TRP A 93 6.95 -8.52 -24.06
C TRP A 93 7.35 -7.55 -22.93
N GLN A 94 6.69 -6.39 -22.79
CA GLN A 94 7.07 -5.39 -21.78
C GLN A 94 6.80 -5.90 -20.36
N ALA A 95 5.68 -6.59 -20.15
CA ALA A 95 5.35 -7.19 -18.86
C ALA A 95 6.44 -8.16 -18.38
N GLY A 96 6.89 -9.05 -19.28
CA GLY A 96 7.97 -9.99 -19.00
C GLY A 96 9.29 -9.30 -18.71
N ARG A 97 9.65 -8.27 -19.49
CA ARG A 97 10.87 -7.48 -19.26
C ARG A 97 10.88 -6.83 -17.87
N TRP A 98 9.80 -6.13 -17.51
CA TRP A 98 9.72 -5.45 -16.21
C TRP A 98 9.65 -6.43 -15.03
N ARG A 99 9.01 -7.58 -15.20
CA ARG A 99 9.00 -8.65 -14.20
C ARG A 99 10.41 -9.21 -13.96
N SER A 100 11.16 -9.52 -15.02
CA SER A 100 12.54 -9.99 -14.88
C SER A 100 13.43 -8.94 -14.22
N ALA A 101 13.26 -7.66 -14.56
CA ALA A 101 14.01 -6.57 -13.93
C ALA A 101 13.66 -6.42 -12.44
N TYR A 102 12.37 -6.53 -12.08
CA TYR A 102 11.93 -6.57 -10.67
C TYR A 102 12.61 -7.71 -9.90
N GLU A 103 12.55 -8.93 -10.42
CA GLU A 103 13.13 -10.11 -9.76
C GLU A 103 14.63 -9.95 -9.56
N GLN A 104 15.35 -9.50 -10.60
CA GLN A 104 16.79 -9.27 -10.51
C GLN A 104 17.13 -8.21 -9.46
N ALA A 105 16.45 -7.06 -9.49
CA ALA A 105 16.69 -5.98 -8.54
C ALA A 105 16.35 -6.39 -7.09
N ARG A 106 15.23 -7.09 -6.89
CA ARG A 106 14.82 -7.62 -5.58
C ARG A 106 15.84 -8.61 -5.06
N ASP A 107 16.27 -9.56 -5.88
CA ASP A 107 17.21 -10.61 -5.46
C ASP A 107 18.60 -10.04 -5.18
N GLU A 108 19.01 -8.99 -5.91
CA GLU A 108 20.22 -8.22 -5.62
C GLU A 108 20.16 -7.51 -4.27
N GLN A 109 19.13 -6.70 -4.05
CA GLN A 109 18.95 -5.98 -2.78
C GLN A 109 18.78 -6.95 -1.60
N ALA A 110 18.08 -8.07 -1.80
CA ALA A 110 17.93 -9.10 -0.78
C ALA A 110 19.27 -9.78 -0.41
N ARG A 111 20.15 -10.01 -1.40
CA ARG A 111 21.53 -10.51 -1.16
C ARG A 111 22.36 -9.50 -0.38
N GLU A 112 22.16 -8.21 -0.61
CA GLU A 112 22.80 -7.11 0.13
C GLU A 112 22.23 -6.93 1.55
N GLY A 113 21.14 -7.63 1.88
CA GLY A 113 20.53 -7.60 3.21
C GLY A 113 19.47 -6.50 3.37
N ASP A 114 18.97 -5.92 2.28
CA ASP A 114 17.86 -4.97 2.36
C ASP A 114 16.60 -5.65 2.93
N HIS A 115 16.10 -5.13 4.06
CA HIS A 115 14.96 -5.71 4.77
C HIS A 115 13.67 -5.66 3.94
N THR A 116 13.50 -4.63 3.09
CA THR A 116 12.32 -4.47 2.25
C THR A 116 12.32 -5.51 1.13
N ALA A 117 13.46 -5.70 0.47
CA ALA A 117 13.66 -6.69 -0.57
C ALA A 117 13.49 -8.13 -0.04
N LEU A 118 14.05 -8.41 1.15
CA LEU A 118 13.85 -9.70 1.84
C LEU A 118 12.37 -9.94 2.18
N LEU A 119 11.65 -8.92 2.65
CA LEU A 119 10.22 -9.07 2.94
C LEU A 119 9.41 -9.33 1.65
N ARG A 120 9.70 -8.61 0.57
CA ARG A 120 9.08 -8.85 -0.74
C ARG A 120 9.36 -10.25 -1.27
N LEU A 121 10.60 -10.71 -1.16
CA LEU A 121 10.97 -12.08 -1.52
C LEU A 121 10.17 -13.10 -0.70
N ALA A 122 10.02 -12.88 0.61
CA ALA A 122 9.19 -13.74 1.44
C ALA A 122 7.70 -13.71 1.03
N ASP A 123 7.17 -12.56 0.63
CA ASP A 123 5.79 -12.43 0.14
C ASP A 123 5.59 -13.17 -1.19
N ASP A 124 6.55 -13.05 -2.12
CA ASP A 124 6.55 -13.74 -3.41
C ASP A 124 6.67 -15.27 -3.25
N LEU A 125 7.37 -15.74 -2.21
CA LEU A 125 7.48 -17.18 -1.88
C LEU A 125 6.27 -17.72 -1.12
N ALA A 126 5.59 -16.90 -0.31
CA ALA A 126 4.53 -17.36 0.59
C ALA A 126 3.22 -17.70 -0.11
N VAL A 127 2.85 -16.88 -1.09
CA VAL A 127 1.63 -17.06 -1.89
C VAL A 127 2.02 -17.00 -3.35
N PRO A 128 1.39 -17.80 -4.23
CA PRO A 128 1.49 -17.55 -5.66
C PRO A 128 0.99 -16.14 -5.90
N SER A 129 1.90 -15.18 -6.10
CA SER A 129 1.48 -13.80 -6.31
C SER A 129 0.66 -13.79 -7.60
N LEU A 130 -0.60 -13.41 -7.50
CA LEU A 130 -1.54 -13.45 -8.63
C LEU A 130 -1.09 -12.54 -9.80
N TRP A 131 -0.08 -11.69 -9.58
CA TRP A 131 0.33 -10.61 -10.47
C TRP A 131 1.75 -10.79 -11.04
N LEU A 132 2.63 -11.53 -10.36
CA LEU A 132 4.00 -11.82 -10.82
C LEU A 132 4.20 -13.32 -11.04
N ARG A 133 3.12 -14.08 -11.24
CA ARG A 133 3.15 -15.52 -11.45
C ARG A 133 4.06 -15.87 -12.63
N ARG A 134 5.24 -16.38 -12.32
CA ARG A 134 5.96 -17.29 -13.20
C ARG A 134 5.14 -18.58 -13.26
N PRO A 135 4.77 -19.08 -14.46
CA PRO A 135 4.03 -20.33 -14.59
C PRO A 135 4.74 -21.52 -13.91
N ASP A 136 6.06 -21.41 -13.76
CA ASP A 136 7.00 -22.41 -13.28
C ASP A 136 7.48 -22.19 -11.83
N ALA A 137 7.21 -21.03 -11.20
CA ALA A 137 7.59 -20.82 -9.80
C ALA A 137 6.55 -21.47 -8.87
N LEU A 138 6.99 -22.47 -8.11
CA LEU A 138 6.18 -23.05 -7.03
C LEU A 138 6.33 -22.18 -5.78
N PRO A 139 5.24 -21.93 -5.03
CA PRO A 139 5.33 -21.28 -3.74
C PRO A 139 6.19 -22.13 -2.78
N ASP A 140 7.01 -21.45 -1.98
CA ASP A 140 7.82 -22.05 -0.91
C ASP A 140 7.52 -21.34 0.42
N PRO A 141 6.41 -21.72 1.08
CA PRO A 141 5.97 -21.06 2.31
C PRO A 141 6.94 -21.26 3.48
N ASP A 142 7.78 -22.31 3.45
CA ASP A 142 8.75 -22.58 4.50
C ASP A 142 9.95 -21.63 4.38
N SER A 143 10.47 -21.42 3.17
CA SER A 143 11.49 -20.40 2.90
C SER A 143 10.97 -18.99 3.23
N ALA A 144 9.74 -18.67 2.83
CA ALA A 144 9.10 -17.40 3.19
C ALA A 144 9.04 -17.19 4.72
N ARG A 145 8.64 -18.23 5.47
CA ARG A 145 8.59 -18.19 6.93
C ARG A 145 9.98 -18.00 7.53
N ALA A 146 10.99 -18.71 7.03
CA ALA A 146 12.36 -18.57 7.52
C ALA A 146 12.89 -17.13 7.37
N ILE A 147 12.65 -16.50 6.21
CA ILE A 147 13.02 -15.11 5.95
C ILE A 147 12.28 -14.16 6.90
N ARG A 148 10.96 -14.27 7.05
CA ARG A 148 10.19 -13.42 7.98
C ARG A 148 10.65 -13.56 9.43
N GLN A 149 10.89 -14.80 9.87
CA GLN A 149 11.38 -15.04 11.23
C GLN A 149 12.77 -14.44 11.47
N ARG A 150 13.63 -14.44 10.46
CA ARG A 150 14.91 -13.72 10.50
C ARG A 150 14.69 -12.21 10.66
N LEU A 151 13.87 -11.61 9.79
CA LEU A 151 13.56 -10.17 9.83
C LEU A 151 12.94 -9.76 11.18
N ILE A 152 12.08 -10.59 11.77
CA ILE A 152 11.50 -10.35 13.10
C ILE A 152 12.58 -10.35 14.20
N ARG A 153 13.55 -11.28 14.14
CA ARG A 153 14.69 -11.29 15.08
C ARG A 153 15.58 -10.06 14.91
N GLU A 154 15.69 -9.54 13.69
CA GLU A 154 16.42 -8.31 13.35
C GLU A 154 15.62 -7.03 13.67
N GLY A 155 14.42 -7.15 14.23
CA GLY A 155 13.61 -5.98 14.64
C GLY A 155 12.81 -5.34 13.50
N SER A 156 12.67 -6.00 12.35
CA SER A 156 11.86 -5.51 11.24
C SER A 156 10.38 -5.47 11.60
N GLY A 157 9.89 -4.27 11.92
CA GLY A 157 8.48 -4.07 12.24
C GLY A 157 7.51 -4.47 11.12
N PRO A 158 7.77 -4.22 9.82
CA PRO A 158 6.89 -4.69 8.74
C PRO A 158 6.76 -6.23 8.73
N ALA A 159 7.84 -6.96 8.99
CA ALA A 159 7.79 -8.42 9.10
C ALA A 159 6.95 -8.88 10.30
N MET A 160 7.02 -8.17 11.44
CA MET A 160 6.17 -8.44 12.60
C MET A 160 4.69 -8.21 12.30
N VAL A 161 4.34 -7.17 11.53
CA VAL A 161 2.97 -6.91 11.09
C VAL A 161 2.43 -8.04 10.21
N HIS A 162 3.21 -8.50 9.22
CA HIS A 162 2.81 -9.62 8.35
C HIS A 162 2.58 -10.90 9.16
N GLU A 163 3.46 -11.22 10.10
CA GLU A 163 3.31 -12.41 10.94
C GLU A 163 2.13 -12.28 11.91
N ALA A 164 1.87 -11.09 12.45
CA ALA A 164 0.70 -10.85 13.29
C ALA A 164 -0.62 -11.09 12.53
N LEU A 165 -0.72 -10.62 11.27
CA LEU A 165 -1.88 -10.89 10.41
C LEU A 165 -2.07 -12.40 10.18
N ARG A 166 -0.97 -13.13 9.96
CA ARG A 166 -1.00 -14.59 9.82
C ARG A 166 -1.46 -15.27 11.12
N LEU A 167 -0.93 -14.89 12.28
CA LEU A 167 -1.33 -15.46 13.57
C LEU A 167 -2.82 -15.20 13.85
N HIS A 168 -3.27 -13.96 13.66
CA HIS A 168 -4.68 -13.59 13.81
C HIS A 168 -5.60 -14.41 12.90
N SER A 169 -5.22 -14.59 11.63
CA SER A 169 -5.99 -15.39 10.67
C SER A 169 -6.07 -16.87 11.03
N ASN A 170 -5.08 -17.39 11.78
CA ASN A 170 -5.08 -18.76 12.30
C ASN A 170 -5.73 -18.86 13.70
N GLY A 171 -6.31 -17.78 14.22
CA GLY A 171 -6.98 -17.73 15.51
C GLY A 171 -6.06 -17.45 16.70
N ASP A 172 -4.75 -17.33 16.51
CA ASP A 172 -3.80 -16.95 17.57
C ASP A 172 -3.81 -15.43 17.77
N ARG A 173 -4.85 -14.96 18.49
CA ARG A 173 -5.06 -13.53 18.74
C ARG A 173 -4.04 -12.94 19.70
N ASP A 174 -3.62 -13.70 20.71
CA ASP A 174 -2.68 -13.24 21.73
C ASP A 174 -1.27 -13.10 21.13
N GLY A 175 -0.84 -14.09 20.33
CA GLY A 175 0.41 -14.01 19.58
C GLY A 175 0.41 -12.85 18.59
N ALA A 176 -0.72 -12.58 17.93
CA ALA A 176 -0.87 -11.43 17.04
C ALA A 176 -0.76 -10.08 17.77
N ASP A 177 -1.47 -9.88 18.90
CA ASP A 177 -1.37 -8.62 19.67
C ASP A 177 0.05 -8.41 20.20
N ALA A 178 0.70 -9.46 20.71
CA ALA A 178 2.08 -9.39 21.20
C ALA A 178 3.06 -8.95 20.10
N LEU A 179 2.92 -9.46 18.87
CA LEU A 179 3.76 -9.02 17.75
C LEU A 179 3.47 -7.58 17.35
N LEU A 180 2.21 -7.14 17.34
CA LEU A 180 1.87 -5.77 16.99
C LEU A 180 2.34 -4.76 18.05
N VAL A 181 2.36 -5.13 19.34
CA VAL A 181 3.00 -4.31 20.40
C VAL A 181 4.46 -4.05 20.03
N ARG A 182 5.22 -5.10 19.75
CA ARG A 182 6.64 -5.01 19.40
C ARG A 182 6.85 -4.22 18.11
N ALA A 183 5.98 -4.38 17.11
CA ALA A 183 6.07 -3.63 15.87
C ALA A 183 5.79 -2.13 16.08
N ALA A 184 4.83 -1.79 16.94
CA ALA A 184 4.56 -0.40 17.32
C ALA A 184 5.73 0.23 18.09
N GLU A 185 6.36 -0.52 19.01
CA GLU A 185 7.59 -0.12 19.70
C GLU A 185 8.76 0.08 18.72
N ALA A 186 8.80 -0.70 17.64
CA ALA A 186 9.73 -0.54 16.52
C ALA A 186 9.33 0.60 15.54
N GLY A 187 8.39 1.46 15.92
CA GLY A 187 7.98 2.63 15.16
C GLY A 187 7.09 2.32 13.96
N GLN A 188 6.46 1.14 13.88
CA GLN A 188 5.48 0.84 12.83
C GLN A 188 4.09 1.30 13.21
N PRO A 189 3.58 2.42 12.67
CA PRO A 189 2.39 3.01 13.24
C PRO A 189 1.12 2.30 12.76
N GLN A 190 1.20 1.58 11.64
CA GLN A 190 0.15 0.64 11.19
C GLN A 190 -0.10 -0.47 12.21
N ALA A 191 0.89 -0.82 13.04
CA ALA A 191 0.71 -1.84 14.05
C ALA A 191 -0.29 -1.41 15.13
N CYS A 192 -0.31 -0.12 15.50
CA CYS A 192 -1.29 0.41 16.44
C CYS A 192 -2.72 0.30 15.88
N GLU A 193 -2.94 0.74 14.63
CA GLU A 193 -4.25 0.63 13.97
C GLU A 193 -4.74 -0.81 13.89
N LEU A 194 -3.86 -1.76 13.54
CA LEU A 194 -4.20 -3.18 13.48
C LEU A 194 -4.58 -3.76 14.85
N ARG A 195 -3.94 -3.32 15.93
CA ARG A 195 -4.32 -3.74 17.29
C ARG A 195 -5.72 -3.28 17.64
N VAL A 196 -6.04 -2.03 17.32
CA VAL A 196 -7.39 -1.50 17.51
C VAL A 196 -8.38 -2.34 16.69
N ALA A 197 -8.08 -2.58 15.41
CA ALA A 197 -8.93 -3.40 14.54
C ALA A 197 -9.16 -4.81 15.10
N PHE A 198 -8.10 -5.54 15.49
CA PHE A 198 -8.20 -6.90 16.02
C PHE A 198 -9.02 -6.99 17.32
N ARG A 199 -8.96 -5.97 18.18
CA ARG A 199 -9.74 -5.91 19.43
C ARG A 199 -11.21 -5.58 19.19
N THR A 200 -11.51 -4.85 18.13
CA THR A 200 -12.88 -4.51 17.74
C THR A 200 -13.57 -5.53 16.83
N GLN A 201 -12.83 -6.54 16.34
CA GLN A 201 -13.35 -7.64 15.51
C GLN A 201 -13.54 -9.00 16.24
N PRO A 202 -13.98 -9.11 17.51
CA PRO A 202 -14.28 -10.42 18.07
C PRO A 202 -15.59 -10.95 17.48
N GLY A 203 -15.49 -11.66 16.35
CA GLY A 203 -16.63 -12.30 15.69
C GLY A 203 -17.63 -11.27 15.20
N LEU A 204 -17.37 -10.68 14.03
CA LEU A 204 -18.17 -9.64 13.36
C LEU A 204 -19.64 -9.71 13.82
N PRO A 205 -20.11 -8.81 14.71
CA PRO A 205 -21.54 -8.65 14.89
C PRO A 205 -22.14 -8.41 13.51
N SER A 206 -23.33 -8.94 13.24
CA SER A 206 -24.06 -8.56 12.03
C SER A 206 -24.02 -7.04 11.93
N GLN A 207 -23.86 -6.53 10.71
CA GLN A 207 -23.63 -5.12 10.39
C GLN A 207 -24.68 -4.14 10.97
N GLU A 208 -25.68 -4.67 11.67
CA GLU A 208 -26.89 -4.01 12.12
C GLU A 208 -26.74 -3.18 13.40
N ASP A 209 -25.73 -3.36 14.26
CA ASP A 209 -25.69 -2.59 15.53
C ASP A 209 -24.28 -2.22 16.05
N ILE A 210 -23.46 -1.54 15.23
CA ILE A 210 -22.32 -0.80 15.81
C ILE A 210 -22.88 0.47 16.48
N SER A 211 -23.17 0.37 17.77
CA SER A 211 -23.62 1.52 18.57
C SER A 211 -22.68 2.73 18.43
N ALA A 212 -23.23 3.94 18.52
CA ALA A 212 -22.44 5.16 18.51
C ALA A 212 -21.36 5.17 19.60
N GLN A 213 -21.60 4.54 20.75
CA GLN A 213 -20.61 4.39 21.82
C GLN A 213 -19.42 3.52 21.39
N ALA A 214 -19.67 2.42 20.70
CA ALA A 214 -18.62 1.55 20.17
C ALA A 214 -17.82 2.28 19.08
N THR A 215 -18.50 3.01 18.18
CA THR A 215 -17.82 3.84 17.18
C THR A 215 -16.98 4.95 17.81
N ALA A 216 -17.49 5.66 18.83
CA ALA A 216 -16.75 6.68 19.55
C ALA A 216 -15.48 6.11 20.20
N THR A 217 -15.60 4.96 20.88
CA THR A 217 -14.46 4.27 21.51
C THR A 217 -13.42 3.84 20.48
N LEU A 218 -13.86 3.35 19.33
CA LEU A 218 -12.98 3.00 18.21
C LEU A 218 -12.25 4.23 17.67
N ILE A 219 -12.95 5.34 17.46
CA ILE A 219 -12.35 6.60 17.02
C ILE A 219 -11.30 7.06 18.04
N ASP A 220 -11.65 7.14 19.33
CA ASP A 220 -10.71 7.53 20.39
C ASP A 220 -9.44 6.66 20.40
N ALA A 221 -9.59 5.34 20.18
CA ALA A 221 -8.47 4.42 20.12
C ALA A 221 -7.60 4.61 18.85
N LEU A 222 -8.21 4.91 17.71
CA LEU A 222 -7.49 5.18 16.46
C LEU A 222 -6.76 6.53 16.50
N GLU A 223 -7.36 7.56 17.10
CA GLU A 223 -6.74 8.88 17.25
C GLU A 223 -5.60 8.87 18.28
N ALA A 224 -5.58 7.91 19.20
CA ALA A 224 -4.46 7.69 20.11
C ALA A 224 -3.24 7.02 19.44
N CYS A 225 -3.41 6.45 18.22
CA CYS A 225 -2.30 5.86 17.50
C CYS A 225 -1.39 6.93 16.88
N PRO A 226 -0.05 6.77 16.95
CA PRO A 226 0.86 7.65 16.21
C PRO A 226 0.53 7.59 14.71
N SER A 227 0.14 8.70 14.10
CA SER A 227 -0.13 8.73 12.65
C SER A 227 1.14 9.13 11.90
N HIS A 228 1.41 8.42 10.81
CA HIS A 228 2.41 8.77 9.78
C HIS A 228 1.72 9.17 8.47
N ARG A 229 0.38 9.12 8.46
CA ARG A 229 -0.47 9.42 7.32
C ARG A 229 -1.07 10.79 7.52
N SER A 230 -1.38 11.46 6.41
CA SER A 230 -2.11 12.73 6.41
C SER A 230 -3.52 12.62 7.00
N GLU A 231 -4.07 11.41 7.12
CA GLU A 231 -5.40 11.15 7.64
C GLU A 231 -5.37 10.01 8.67
N SER A 232 -5.99 10.23 9.83
CA SER A 232 -6.12 9.26 10.91
C SER A 232 -7.23 8.22 10.63
N GLY A 233 -7.23 7.13 11.40
CA GLY A 233 -8.27 6.12 11.29
C GLY A 233 -9.68 6.64 11.61
N GLY A 234 -9.81 7.55 12.59
CA GLY A 234 -11.09 8.15 12.94
C GLY A 234 -11.59 9.12 11.87
N ALA A 235 -10.70 9.87 11.22
CA ALA A 235 -11.06 10.73 10.09
C ALA A 235 -11.70 9.92 8.94
N ARG A 236 -11.17 8.75 8.60
CA ARG A 236 -11.78 7.85 7.60
C ARG A 236 -13.20 7.39 7.99
N ILE A 237 -13.42 7.08 9.26
CA ILE A 237 -14.75 6.67 9.78
C ILE A 237 -15.73 7.83 9.62
N VAL A 238 -15.36 9.03 10.07
CA VAL A 238 -16.20 10.24 9.99
C VAL A 238 -16.48 10.63 8.54
N ALA A 239 -15.47 10.62 7.67
CA ALA A 239 -15.62 10.89 6.24
C ALA A 239 -16.58 9.88 5.57
N GLY A 240 -16.49 8.61 5.96
CA GLY A 240 -17.41 7.55 5.54
C GLY A 240 -18.86 7.84 5.93
N LEU A 241 -19.11 8.21 7.19
CA LEU A 241 -20.43 8.58 7.68
C LEU A 241 -20.97 9.84 6.97
N LYS A 242 -20.14 10.87 6.78
CA LYS A 242 -20.50 12.09 6.04
C LYS A 242 -20.85 11.80 4.58
N ARG A 243 -20.14 10.89 3.92
CA ARG A 243 -20.50 10.41 2.57
C ARG A 243 -21.85 9.70 2.59
N GLY A 244 -22.07 8.79 3.54
CA GLY A 244 -23.36 8.10 3.70
C GLY A 244 -24.53 9.07 3.90
N GLN A 245 -24.36 10.07 4.77
CA GLN A 245 -25.37 11.11 5.01
C GLN A 245 -25.69 11.91 3.74
N ARG A 246 -24.66 12.34 2.99
CA ARG A 246 -24.84 13.05 1.70
C ARG A 246 -25.56 12.21 0.65
N SER A 247 -25.38 10.89 0.69
CA SER A 247 -26.10 9.93 -0.16
C SER A 247 -27.51 9.59 0.35
N GLY A 248 -27.98 10.22 1.43
CA GLY A 248 -29.32 10.01 1.99
C GLY A 248 -29.44 8.84 2.98
N ALA A 249 -28.33 8.25 3.42
CA ALA A 249 -28.37 7.21 4.45
C ALA A 249 -28.68 7.83 5.83
N THR A 250 -29.94 7.75 6.26
CA THR A 250 -30.42 8.34 7.52
C THR A 250 -29.68 7.83 8.75
N GLN A 251 -29.32 6.54 8.77
CA GLN A 251 -28.52 5.92 9.83
C GLN A 251 -27.15 6.59 10.00
N ALA A 252 -26.50 6.99 8.90
CA ALA A 252 -25.19 7.65 8.95
C ALA A 252 -25.29 9.06 9.58
N GLY A 253 -26.36 9.78 9.27
CA GLY A 253 -26.66 11.07 9.91
C GLY A 253 -26.92 10.92 11.42
N ALA A 254 -27.77 9.96 11.79
CA ALA A 254 -28.06 9.67 13.21
C ALA A 254 -26.79 9.25 13.98
N GLN A 255 -25.90 8.48 13.35
CA GLN A 255 -24.62 8.10 13.95
C GLN A 255 -23.72 9.33 14.16
N LEU A 256 -23.60 10.24 13.19
CA LEU A 256 -22.82 11.48 13.34
C LEU A 256 -23.36 12.37 14.46
N ASP A 257 -24.67 12.51 14.56
CA ASP A 257 -25.29 13.28 15.64
C ASP A 257 -25.05 12.64 17.00
N SER A 258 -25.08 11.31 17.07
CA SER A 258 -24.73 10.56 18.27
C SER A 258 -23.25 10.72 18.65
N LEU A 259 -22.32 10.69 17.67
CA LEU A 259 -20.90 10.94 17.92
C LEU A 259 -20.65 12.36 18.46
N ARG A 260 -21.41 13.35 17.98
CA ARG A 260 -21.39 14.72 18.51
C ARG A 260 -21.92 14.77 19.94
N ALA A 261 -23.04 14.11 20.23
CA ALA A 261 -23.57 14.00 21.59
C ALA A 261 -22.60 13.30 22.56
N LEU A 262 -21.78 12.38 22.07
CA LEU A 262 -20.74 11.67 22.83
C LEU A 262 -19.42 12.45 22.97
N GLY A 263 -19.35 13.69 22.48
CA GLY A 263 -18.19 14.56 22.66
C GLY A 263 -16.98 14.22 21.78
N VAL A 264 -17.16 13.46 20.69
CA VAL A 264 -16.04 12.96 19.86
C VAL A 264 -15.35 14.11 19.13
N PHE A 265 -16.10 15.08 18.62
CA PHE A 265 -15.53 16.22 17.89
C PHE A 265 -14.87 17.24 18.81
N GLU A 266 -15.27 17.30 20.07
CA GLU A 266 -14.65 18.11 21.12
C GLU A 266 -13.29 17.52 21.53
N ARG A 267 -13.19 16.19 21.64
CA ARG A 267 -11.92 15.49 21.91
C ARG A 267 -10.98 15.51 20.69
N HIS A 268 -11.53 15.44 19.48
CA HIS A 268 -10.78 15.39 18.23
C HIS A 268 -11.26 16.46 17.23
N PRO A 269 -10.93 17.75 17.44
CA PRO A 269 -11.46 18.85 16.65
C PRO A 269 -11.22 18.74 15.14
N HIS A 270 -10.09 18.15 14.74
CA HIS A 270 -9.73 17.95 13.33
C HIS A 270 -10.71 17.03 12.58
N LEU A 271 -11.49 16.20 13.27
CA LEU A 271 -12.51 15.34 12.65
C LEU A 271 -13.74 16.13 12.17
N ALA A 272 -13.95 17.34 12.68
CA ALA A 272 -15.05 18.20 12.22
C ALA A 272 -14.89 18.56 10.73
N ASP A 273 -13.65 18.63 10.24
CA ASP A 273 -13.30 19.03 8.87
C ASP A 273 -13.11 17.84 7.90
N ALA A 274 -13.09 16.60 8.42
CA ALA A 274 -12.89 15.36 7.64
C ALA A 274 -14.01 15.02 6.63
#